data_AF-A0A354MWN7-F1
#
_entry.id   AF-A0A354MWN7-F1
#
_cell.length_a   1.000
_cell.length_b   1.000
_cell.length_c   1.000
_cell.angle_alpha   90.00
_cell.angle_beta   90.00
_cell.angle_gamma   90.00
#
_symmetry.space_group_name_H-M   'P 1'
#
loop_
_entity.id
_entity.type
_entity.pdbx_description
1 polymer ?
#
loop_
_entity_poly.entity_id
_entity_poly.type
_entity_poly.pdbx_seq_one_letter_code
_entity_poly.pdbx_strand_id
1 'polypeptide(L)' 'MICPKCQREEEDGALFCSWCGSRLDGKRRCPICGAWIAEEALYCPMCGKRTDGKITCPGCGTDYAGKFCPKCGRKNMSSL' A
#
# COMPACT_ATOMS: atom_id res chain seq x y z
N MET A 1 -14.72 -17.55 -4.71
CA MET A 1 -13.95 -16.48 -5.41
C MET A 1 -12.86 -17.03 -6.33
N ILE A 2 -12.39 -16.29 -7.35
CA ILE A 2 -11.26 -16.69 -8.21
C ILE A 2 -9.96 -16.06 -7.71
N CYS A 3 -8.92 -16.87 -7.51
CA CYS A 3 -7.59 -16.38 -7.15
C CYS A 3 -7.00 -15.52 -8.28
N PRO A 4 -6.68 -14.22 -8.04
CA PRO A 4 -6.21 -13.33 -9.10
C PRO A 4 -4.80 -13.69 -9.60
N LYS A 5 -4.01 -14.44 -8.81
CA LYS A 5 -2.62 -14.80 -9.15
C LYS A 5 -2.53 -16.07 -10.02
N CYS A 6 -3.33 -17.10 -9.74
CA CYS A 6 -3.24 -18.38 -10.46
C CYS A 6 -4.56 -18.84 -11.10
N GLN A 7 -5.62 -18.04 -11.00
CA GLN A 7 -6.93 -18.27 -11.65
C GLN A 7 -7.68 -19.52 -11.21
N ARG A 8 -7.32 -20.10 -10.06
CA ARG A 8 -8.04 -21.24 -9.47
C ARG A 8 -9.24 -20.75 -8.66
N GLU A 9 -10.30 -21.53 -8.66
CA GLU A 9 -11.47 -21.31 -7.82
C GLU A 9 -11.14 -21.63 -6.35
N GLU A 10 -11.63 -20.79 -5.45
CA GLU A 10 -11.48 -20.92 -4.00
C GLU A 10 -12.83 -20.63 -3.33
N GLU A 11 -12.99 -21.10 -2.10
CA GLU A 11 -14.17 -20.79 -1.29
C GLU A 11 -14.29 -19.28 -1.01
N ASP A 12 -15.52 -18.80 -0.90
CA ASP A 12 -15.74 -17.40 -0.51
C ASP A 12 -15.26 -17.16 0.92
N GLY A 13 -14.51 -16.07 1.12
CA GLY A 13 -13.89 -15.75 2.40
C GLY A 13 -12.56 -16.46 2.68
N ALA A 14 -12.03 -17.26 1.75
CA ALA A 14 -10.68 -17.83 1.88
C ALA A 14 -9.65 -16.71 2.11
N LEU A 15 -8.76 -16.88 3.11
CA LEU A 15 -7.71 -15.90 3.41
C LEU A 15 -6.50 -16.05 2.48
N PHE A 16 -6.23 -17.27 2.02
CA PHE A 16 -5.09 -17.62 1.16
C PHE A 16 -5.53 -18.63 0.11
N CYS A 17 -4.95 -18.54 -1.08
CA CYS A 17 -5.10 -19.54 -2.14
C CYS A 17 -4.45 -20.85 -1.69
N SER A 18 -5.22 -21.93 -1.68
CA SER A 18 -4.77 -23.27 -1.26
C SER A 18 -3.66 -23.83 -2.15
N TRP A 19 -3.56 -23.35 -3.40
CA TRP A 19 -2.56 -23.81 -4.36
C TRP A 19 -1.28 -22.96 -4.42
N CYS A 20 -1.39 -21.63 -4.53
CA CYS A 20 -0.24 -20.76 -4.75
C CYS A 20 0.14 -19.88 -3.55
N GLY A 21 -0.63 -19.94 -2.46
CA GLY A 21 -0.37 -19.21 -1.22
C GLY A 21 -0.61 -17.70 -1.30
N SER A 22 -1.11 -17.16 -2.41
CA SER A 22 -1.47 -15.74 -2.47
C SER A 22 -2.58 -15.43 -1.48
N ARG A 23 -2.45 -14.31 -0.78
CA ARG A 23 -3.47 -13.83 0.15
C ARG A 23 -4.66 -13.24 -0.63
N LEU A 24 -5.88 -13.46 -0.15
CA LEU A 24 -7.12 -13.21 -0.89
C LEU A 24 -8.10 -12.28 -0.16
N ASP A 25 -7.85 -11.94 1.10
CA ASP A 25 -8.73 -11.13 1.94
C ASP A 25 -8.58 -9.61 1.76
N GLY A 26 -8.04 -9.16 0.61
CA GLY A 26 -7.90 -7.74 0.26
C GLY A 26 -7.03 -6.93 1.23
N LYS A 27 -6.01 -7.57 1.80
CA LYS A 27 -5.15 -6.95 2.83
C LYS A 27 -3.67 -7.24 2.57
N ARG A 28 -2.85 -6.23 2.84
CA ARG A 28 -1.38 -6.31 2.77
C ARG A 28 -0.73 -5.96 4.10
N ARG A 29 0.57 -6.21 4.21
CA ARG A 29 1.38 -5.75 5.35
C ARG A 29 1.70 -4.26 5.16
N CYS A 30 1.55 -3.49 6.23
CA CYS A 30 2.06 -2.13 6.29
C CYS A 30 3.58 -2.17 6.06
N PRO A 31 4.12 -1.42 5.08
CA PRO A 31 5.54 -1.43 4.79
C PRO A 31 6.40 -0.80 5.89
N ILE A 32 5.79 -0.14 6.87
CA ILE A 32 6.52 0.54 7.96
C ILE A 32 6.50 -0.25 9.27
N CYS A 33 5.36 -0.78 9.70
CA CYS A 33 5.24 -1.48 10.99
C CYS A 33 4.84 -2.96 10.88
N GLY A 34 4.52 -3.44 9.67
CA GLY A 34 4.10 -4.82 9.46
C GLY A 34 2.66 -5.15 9.90
N ALA A 35 1.87 -4.20 10.38
CA ALA A 35 0.45 -4.46 10.65
C ALA A 35 -0.32 -4.87 9.38
N TRP A 36 -1.33 -5.73 9.49
CA TRP A 36 -2.24 -5.99 8.37
C TRP A 36 -3.15 -4.79 8.14
N ILE A 37 -3.19 -4.29 6.91
CA ILE A 37 -3.99 -3.15 6.46
C ILE A 37 -4.76 -3.52 5.20
N ALA A 38 -5.85 -2.81 4.89
CA ALA A 38 -6.53 -2.95 3.61
C ALA A 38 -5.56 -2.67 2.46
N GLU A 39 -5.73 -3.36 1.33
CA GLU A 39 -4.90 -3.21 0.13
C GLU A 39 -4.82 -1.73 -0.28
N GLU A 40 -5.95 -1.02 -0.29
CA GLU A 40 -6.11 0.38 -0.69
C GLU A 40 -5.89 1.38 0.45
N ALA A 41 -5.47 0.95 1.64
CA ALA A 41 -5.27 1.85 2.77
C ALA A 41 -4.25 2.95 2.44
N LEU A 42 -4.68 4.21 2.57
CA LEU A 42 -3.82 5.39 2.43
C LEU A 42 -2.95 5.60 3.68
N TYR A 43 -3.47 5.29 4.87
CA TYR A 43 -2.78 5.41 6.14
C TYR A 43 -2.91 4.13 6.96
N CYS A 44 -1.86 3.76 7.70
CA CYS A 44 -1.90 2.64 8.61
C CYS A 44 -2.62 3.02 9.92
N PRO A 45 -3.69 2.32 10.33
CA PRO A 45 -4.37 2.60 11.59
C PRO A 45 -3.52 2.27 12.83
N MET A 46 -2.47 1.46 12.68
CA MET A 46 -1.60 1.06 13.79
C MET A 46 -0.43 2.01 14.02
N CYS A 47 0.10 2.66 12.99
CA CYS A 47 1.28 3.53 13.13
C CYS A 47 1.09 4.96 12.58
N GLY A 48 -0.06 5.27 11.99
CA GLY A 48 -0.41 6.58 11.45
C GLY A 48 0.33 7.00 10.18
N LYS A 49 1.31 6.22 9.70
CA LYS A 49 2.07 6.55 8.49
C LYS A 49 1.29 6.25 7.22
N ARG A 50 1.55 7.04 6.19
CA ARG A 50 0.98 6.88 4.85
C ARG A 50 1.58 5.65 4.15
N THR A 51 0.77 4.92 3.38
CA THR A 51 1.09 3.60 2.83
C THR A 51 0.86 3.44 1.32
N ASP A 52 0.36 4.47 0.64
CA ASP A 52 0.09 4.49 -0.82
C ASP A 52 1.34 4.82 -1.67
N GLY A 53 2.52 4.86 -1.05
CA GLY A 53 3.79 5.18 -1.73
C GLY A 53 3.99 6.66 -2.04
N LYS A 54 3.05 7.54 -1.66
CA LYS A 54 3.22 8.99 -1.77
C LYS A 54 3.86 9.56 -0.51
N ILE A 55 4.46 10.73 -0.68
CA ILE A 55 4.95 11.57 0.41
C ILE A 55 4.20 12.90 0.43
N THR A 56 4.06 13.48 1.61
CA THR A 56 3.51 14.82 1.77
C THR A 56 4.63 15.84 1.61
N CYS A 57 4.48 16.79 0.68
CA CYS A 57 5.48 17.83 0.45
C CYS A 57 5.64 18.73 1.69
N PRO A 58 6.85 18.86 2.29
CA PRO A 58 7.05 19.68 3.48
C PRO A 58 6.98 21.19 3.21
N GLY A 59 6.95 21.62 1.94
CA GLY A 59 6.82 23.03 1.57
C GLY A 59 5.38 23.49 1.33
N CYS A 60 4.50 22.61 0.85
CA CYS A 60 3.14 23.00 0.43
C CYS A 60 2.04 22.00 0.79
N GLY A 61 2.37 20.90 1.47
CA GLY A 61 1.41 19.88 1.93
C GLY A 61 0.83 18.98 0.85
N THR A 62 1.22 19.12 -0.42
CA THR A 62 0.68 18.26 -1.50
C THR A 62 1.26 16.86 -1.41
N ASP A 63 0.40 15.84 -1.50
CA ASP A 63 0.82 14.45 -1.59
C ASP A 63 1.21 14.09 -3.01
N TYR A 64 2.42 13.57 -3.20
CA TYR A 64 2.95 13.23 -4.53
C TYR A 64 3.91 12.05 -4.48
N ALA A 65 4.15 11.48 -5.65
CA ALA A 65 5.23 10.53 -5.89
C ALA A 65 6.30 11.19 -6.77
N GLY A 66 7.57 10.87 -6.53
CA GLY A 66 8.69 11.34 -7.34
C GLY A 66 9.71 12.20 -6.59
N LYS A 67 10.72 12.67 -7.34
CA LYS A 67 11.87 13.41 -6.81
C LYS A 67 11.58 14.88 -6.54
N PHE A 68 10.60 15.49 -7.21
CA PHE A 68 10.26 16.91 -7.09
C PHE A 68 8.75 17.09 -6.93
N CYS A 69 8.33 18.00 -6.06
CA CYS A 69 6.92 18.31 -5.87
C CYS A 69 6.35 18.96 -7.13
N PRO A 70 5.27 18.42 -7.73
CA PRO A 70 4.69 18.99 -8.96
C PRO A 70 4.00 20.33 -8.73
N LYS A 71 3.68 20.69 -7.48
CA LYS A 71 3.03 21.96 -7.14
C LYS A 71 4.01 23.10 -6.87
N CYS A 72 5.12 22.82 -6.18
CA CYS A 72 6.04 23.88 -5.71
C CYS A 72 7.51 23.64 -6.07
N GLY A 73 7.85 22.57 -6.80
CA GLY A 73 9.20 22.28 -7.27
C GLY A 73 10.20 21.79 -6.22
N ARG A 74 9.83 21.78 -4.92
CA ARG A 74 10.75 21.33 -3.85
C ARG A 74 11.16 19.87 -4.04
N LYS A 75 12.47 19.59 -3.90
CA LYS A 75 13.03 18.24 -3.98
C LYS A 75 12.60 17.39 -2.77
N ASN A 76 12.27 16.14 -3.02
CA ASN A 76 12.08 15.11 -1.99
C ASN A 76 13.45 14.79 -1.35
N MET A 77 13.56 14.99 -0.03
CA MET A 77 14.79 14.75 0.72
C MET A 77 15.02 13.27 1.07
N SER A 78 14.15 12.36 0.63
CA SER A 78 14.23 10.91 0.88
C SER A 78 15.13 10.15 -0.11
N SER A 79 15.70 10.84 -1.11
CA SER A 79 16.65 10.28 -2.07
C SER A 79 18.04 10.85 -1.80
N LEU A 80 18.72 10.29 -0.79
CA LEU A 80 20.19 10.32 -0.70
C LEU A 80 20.74 9.20 -1.57
#